data_AF-A0A7C8A8F6-F1
#
_entry.id   AF-A0A7C8A8F6-F1
#
_cell.length_a   1.000
_cell.length_b   1.000
_cell.length_c   1.000
_cell.angle_alpha   90.00
_cell.angle_beta   90.00
_cell.angle_gamma   90.00
#
_symmetry.space_group_name_H-M   'P 1'
#
loop_
_entity.id
_entity.type
_entity.pdbx_description
1 polymer ?
#
loop_
_entity_poly.entity_id
_entity_poly.type
_entity_poly.pdbx_seq_one_letter_code
_entity_poly.pdbx_strand_id
1 'polypeptide(L)'
;DEYQFIIANLKKKALVIGRILENDLERVTASHFPAIGDIKKALMDSGANGVLMSGSGPSVFGIFESENQARQAKPDLISLDIGDIFLAEGLT
;
A
#
# COMPACT_ATOMS: atom_id res chain seq x y z
N ASP A 1 2.83 12.61 23.58
CA ASP A 1 1.94 11.56 23.07
C ASP A 1 2.08 11.52 21.56
N GLU A 2 2.35 10.32 21.04
CA GLU A 2 2.56 10.01 19.63
C GLU A 2 1.32 10.36 18.77
N TYR A 3 0.11 10.21 19.33
CA TYR A 3 -1.14 10.62 18.69
C TYR A 3 -1.15 12.13 18.38
N GLN A 4 -0.77 12.95 19.37
CA GLN A 4 -0.69 14.41 19.18
C GLN A 4 0.42 14.80 18.20
N PHE A 5 1.52 14.06 18.18
CA PHE A 5 2.60 14.26 17.21
C PHE A 5 2.15 13.95 15.77
N ILE A 6 1.42 12.86 15.56
CA ILE A 6 0.89 12.47 14.24
C ILE A 6 -0.07 13.54 13.73
N ILE A 7 -1.09 13.92 14.53
CA ILE A 7 -2.07 14.95 14.14
C ILE A 7 -1.40 16.29 13.83
N ALA A 8 -0.40 16.70 14.63
CA ALA A 8 0.30 17.95 14.44
C ALA A 8 1.17 17.99 13.17
N ASN A 9 1.61 16.84 12.66
CA ASN A 9 2.45 16.74 11.46
C ASN A 9 1.66 16.45 10.18
N LEU A 10 0.54 15.71 10.27
CA LEU A 10 -0.34 15.42 9.13
C LEU A 10 -0.82 16.69 8.40
N LYS A 11 -1.02 17.81 9.12
CA LYS A 11 -1.52 19.07 8.54
C LYS A 11 -0.43 20.03 8.04
N LYS A 12 0.85 19.76 8.30
CA LYS A 12 1.92 20.76 8.13
C LYS A 12 2.86 20.49 6.96
N LYS A 13 2.93 19.25 6.48
CA LYS A 13 3.80 18.85 5.38
C LYS A 13 3.06 17.85 4.50
N ALA A 14 3.35 17.88 3.20
CA ALA A 14 3.01 16.77 2.33
C ALA A 14 3.71 15.52 2.91
N LEU A 15 2.93 14.59 3.47
CA LEU A 15 3.48 13.32 3.89
C LEU A 15 3.80 12.52 2.63
N VAL A 16 5.06 12.10 2.50
CA VAL A 16 5.40 11.02 1.59
C VAL A 16 4.93 9.74 2.28
N ILE A 17 3.66 9.37 2.04
CA ILE A 17 2.97 8.28 2.77
C ILE A 17 3.81 7.00 2.77
N GLY A 18 4.46 6.65 1.65
CA GLY A 18 5.31 5.46 1.57
C GLY A 18 6.44 5.39 2.61
N ARG A 19 6.88 6.51 3.19
CA ARG A 19 7.93 6.54 4.23
C ARG A 19 7.44 6.28 5.65
N ILE A 20 6.13 6.27 5.87
CA ILE A 20 5.52 6.04 7.19
C ILE A 20 4.73 4.74 7.26
N LEU A 21 4.63 4.00 6.15
CA LEU A 21 3.94 2.71 6.10
C LEU A 21 4.80 1.66 6.81
N GLU A 22 4.25 1.09 7.89
CA GLU A 22 4.92 0.07 8.70
C GLU A 22 3.90 -0.97 9.17
N ASN A 23 4.30 -2.24 9.14
CA ASN A 23 3.53 -3.36 9.66
C ASN A 23 4.49 -4.43 10.19
N ASP A 24 4.56 -4.57 11.52
CA ASP A 24 5.42 -5.54 12.21
C ASP A 24 5.21 -6.98 11.75
N LEU A 25 3.97 -7.32 11.37
CA LEU A 25 3.60 -8.68 10.95
C LEU A 25 4.11 -8.99 9.55
N GLU A 26 4.32 -7.97 8.70
CA GLU A 26 4.71 -8.16 7.30
C GLU A 26 6.02 -8.92 7.18
N ARG A 27 7.03 -8.57 7.99
CA ARG A 27 8.35 -9.22 7.93
C ARG A 27 8.26 -10.72 8.16
N VAL A 28 7.45 -11.14 9.12
CA VAL A 28 7.27 -12.56 9.47
C VAL A 28 6.37 -13.26 8.45
N THR A 29 5.29 -12.61 8.01
CA THR A 29 4.39 -13.22 7.03
C THR A 29 5.07 -13.37 5.66
N ALA A 30 5.81 -12.35 5.19
CA ALA A 30 6.52 -12.38 3.91
C ALA A 30 7.65 -13.43 3.87
N SER A 31 8.26 -13.77 5.01
CA SER A 31 9.27 -14.84 5.05
C SER A 31 8.66 -16.23 4.83
N HIS A 32 7.38 -16.42 5.16
CA HIS A 32 6.67 -17.69 4.97
C HIS A 32 5.92 -17.72 3.64
N PHE A 33 5.50 -16.56 3.12
CA PHE A 33 4.71 -16.42 1.91
C PHE A 33 5.35 -15.41 0.94
N PRO A 34 6.29 -15.86 0.09
CA PRO A 34 7.03 -14.98 -0.84
C PRO A 34 6.12 -14.20 -1.80
N ALA A 35 4.93 -14.72 -2.11
CA ALA A 35 3.91 -14.06 -2.93
C ALA A 35 3.56 -12.64 -2.44
N ILE A 36 3.70 -12.36 -1.13
CA ILE A 36 3.53 -11.01 -0.59
C ILE A 36 4.55 -10.06 -1.21
N GLY A 37 5.81 -10.47 -1.32
CA GLY A 37 6.87 -9.70 -1.96
C GLY A 37 6.59 -9.44 -3.44
N ASP A 38 6.06 -10.44 -4.15
CA ASP A 38 5.70 -10.32 -5.57
C ASP A 38 4.55 -9.33 -5.79
N ILE A 39 3.50 -9.40 -4.97
CA ILE A 39 2.39 -8.43 -4.99
C ILE A 39 2.90 -7.03 -4.65
N LYS A 40 3.79 -6.90 -3.66
CA LYS A 40 4.39 -5.61 -3.31
C LYS A 40 5.15 -5.01 -4.48
N LYS A 41 5.96 -5.83 -5.16
CA LYS A 41 6.72 -5.43 -6.33
C LYS A 41 5.79 -5.00 -7.48
N ALA A 42 4.74 -5.78 -7.75
CA ALA A 42 3.75 -5.45 -8.78
C ALA A 42 3.11 -4.08 -8.52
N LEU A 43 2.67 -3.80 -7.29
CA LEU A 43 2.09 -2.50 -6.93
C LEU A 43 3.08 -1.35 -7.08
N MET A 44 4.33 -1.53 -6.67
CA MET A 44 5.39 -0.53 -6.83
C MET A 44 5.70 -0.27 -8.31
N ASP A 45 5.85 -1.33 -9.12
CA ASP A 45 6.14 -1.25 -10.55
C ASP A 45 4.97 -0.61 -11.32
N SER A 46 3.74 -0.75 -10.83
CA SER A 46 2.54 -0.06 -11.33
C SER A 46 2.40 1.41 -10.87
N GLY A 47 3.36 1.94 -10.11
CA GLY A 47 3.42 3.36 -9.76
C GLY A 47 2.82 3.73 -8.40
N ALA A 48 2.66 2.79 -7.48
CA ALA A 48 2.26 3.12 -6.11
C ALA A 48 3.36 3.94 -5.39
N ASN A 49 2.98 4.99 -4.68
CA ASN A 49 3.84 5.82 -3.85
C ASN A 49 4.31 5.11 -2.57
N GLY A 50 3.61 4.04 -2.17
CA GLY A 50 3.89 3.26 -0.98
C GLY A 50 3.05 2.00 -0.95
N VAL A 51 3.62 0.90 -0.45
CA VAL A 51 2.99 -0.42 -0.48
C VAL A 51 3.23 -1.16 0.82
N LEU A 52 2.19 -1.76 1.38
CA LEU A 52 2.23 -2.48 2.65
C LEU A 52 1.19 -3.60 2.70
N MET A 53 1.47 -4.64 3.48
CA MET A 53 0.46 -5.62 3.89
C MET A 53 -0.52 -5.01 4.92
N SER A 54 -1.81 -5.31 4.79
CA SER A 54 -2.85 -4.89 5.76
C SER A 54 -3.01 -5.92 6.88
N GLY A 55 -2.84 -5.50 8.14
CA GLY A 55 -3.01 -6.35 9.32
C GLY A 55 -2.09 -7.59 9.29
N SER A 56 -2.62 -8.77 9.56
CA SER A 56 -1.87 -10.05 9.46
C SER A 56 -1.73 -10.57 8.02
N GLY A 57 -2.32 -9.89 7.04
CA GLY A 57 -2.38 -10.34 5.65
C GLY A 57 -3.51 -11.34 5.35
N PRO A 58 -3.55 -11.89 4.12
CA PRO A 58 -2.54 -11.73 3.05
C PRO A 58 -2.74 -10.48 2.18
N SER A 59 -3.77 -9.67 2.43
CA SER A 59 -4.07 -8.50 1.60
C SER A 59 -2.92 -7.48 1.62
N VAL A 60 -2.47 -7.06 0.43
CA VAL A 60 -1.48 -6.00 0.23
C VAL A 60 -2.17 -4.83 -0.45
N PHE A 61 -1.86 -3.61 -0.02
CA PHE A 61 -2.40 -2.39 -0.63
C PHE A 61 -1.29 -1.48 -1.12
N GLY A 62 -1.57 -0.75 -2.19
CA GLY A 62 -0.72 0.32 -2.71
C GLY A 62 -1.45 1.65 -2.63
N ILE A 63 -0.74 2.71 -2.23
CA ILE A 63 -1.25 4.08 -2.20
C ILE A 63 -0.80 4.79 -3.47
N PHE A 64 -1.74 5.38 -4.20
CA PHE A 64 -1.48 6.17 -5.39
C PHE A 64 -1.78 7.64 -5.09
N GLU A 65 -1.06 8.54 -5.74
CA GLU A 65 -1.22 10.00 -5.58
C GLU A 65 -2.62 10.48 -6.03
N SER A 66 -3.26 9.77 -6.96
CA SER A 66 -4.61 10.11 -7.42
C SER A 66 -5.42 8.88 -7.81
N GLU A 67 -6.75 9.02 -7.74
CA GLU A 67 -7.71 8.02 -8.20
C GLU A 67 -7.44 7.60 -9.65
N ASN A 68 -7.11 8.56 -10.53
CA ASN A 68 -6.78 8.29 -11.92
C ASN A 68 -5.56 7.37 -12.06
N GLN A 69 -4.51 7.57 -11.26
CA GLN A 69 -3.33 6.70 -11.30
C GLN A 69 -3.66 5.28 -10.82
N ALA A 70 -4.43 5.16 -9.74
CA ALA A 70 -4.87 3.85 -9.27
C ALA A 70 -5.76 3.12 -10.31
N ARG A 71 -6.64 3.85 -11.01
CA ARG A 71 -7.45 3.32 -12.11
C ARG A 71 -6.61 2.86 -13.30
N GLN A 72 -5.53 3.59 -13.62
CA GLN A 72 -4.60 3.22 -14.70
C GLN A 72 -3.76 2.00 -14.36
N ALA A 73 -3.37 1.81 -13.10
CA ALA A 73 -2.63 0.64 -12.64
C ALA A 73 -3.46 -0.66 -12.64
N LYS A 74 -4.78 -0.56 -12.43
CA LYS A 74 -5.66 -1.72 -12.21
C LYS A 74 -5.64 -2.77 -13.35
N PRO A 75 -5.74 -2.42 -14.64
CA PRO A 75 -5.71 -3.41 -15.72
C PRO A 75 -4.41 -4.21 -15.76
N ASP A 76 -3.27 -3.54 -15.57
CA ASP A 76 -1.96 -4.19 -15.57
C ASP A 76 -1.86 -5.17 -14.40
N LEU A 77 -2.29 -4.77 -13.21
CA LEU A 77 -2.32 -5.65 -12.03
C LEU A 77 -3.23 -6.87 -12.23
N ILE A 78 -4.41 -6.68 -12.84
CA ILE A 78 -5.34 -7.79 -13.15
C ILE A 78 -4.70 -8.80 -14.10
N SER A 79 -3.91 -8.32 -15.06
CA SER A 79 -3.25 -9.19 -16.04
C SER A 79 -2.18 -10.12 -15.42
N LEU A 80 -1.72 -9.83 -14.20
CA LEU A 80 -0.71 -10.62 -13.49
C LEU A 80 -1.26 -11.88 -12.79
N ASP A 81 -2.59 -12.04 -12.71
CA ASP A 81 -3.26 -13.19 -12.05
C ASP A 81 -2.79 -13.43 -10.59
N ILE A 82 -2.59 -12.34 -9.84
CA ILE A 82 -2.09 -12.34 -8.45
C ILE A 82 -3.20 -12.36 -7.39
N GLY A 83 -4.44 -12.61 -7.79
CA GLY A 83 -5.63 -12.67 -6.93
C GLY A 83 -6.65 -11.57 -7.19
N ASP A 84 -7.56 -11.37 -6.23
CA ASP A 84 -8.64 -10.38 -6.34
C ASP A 84 -8.13 -8.95 -6.18
N ILE A 85 -8.45 -8.07 -7.13
CA ILE A 85 -7.97 -6.68 -7.15
C ILE A 85 -9.14 -5.69 -7.01
N PHE A 86 -9.03 -4.86 -5.97
CA PHE A 86 -10.01 -3.86 -5.62
C PHE A 86 -9.43 -2.46 -5.75
N LEU A 87 -10.28 -1.51 -6.16
CA LEU A 87 -9.98 -0.09 -6.03
C LEU A 87 -10.70 0.41 -4.78
N ALA A 88 -9.98 1.10 -3.90
CA ALA A 88 -10.53 1.65 -2.67
C ALA A 88 -10.24 3.16 -2.62
N GLU A 89 -11.23 3.92 -2.18
CA GLU A 89 -11.14 5.37 -1.98
C GLU A 89 -10.95 5.66 -0.48
N GLY A 90 -10.18 6.71 -0.16
CA GLY A 90 -10.03 7.16 1.22
C GLY A 90 -11.34 7.73 1.76
N LEU A 91 -11.58 7.58 3.07
CA LEU A 91 -12.71 8.21 3.76
C LEU A 91 -12.42 9.71 3.87
N THR A 92 -13.02 10.51 2.99
CA THR A 92 -13.00 11.98 3.04
C THR A 92 -13.89 12.52 4.15
#